data_AF-D7A6W3-F1
#
_entry.id   AF-D7A6W3-F1
#
_cell.length_a   1.000
_cell.length_b   1.000
_cell.length_c   1.000
_cell.angle_alpha   90.00
_cell.angle_beta   90.00
_cell.angle_gamma   90.00
#
_symmetry.space_group_name_H-M   'P 1'
#
loop_
_entity.id
_entity.type
_entity.pdbx_description
1 polymer ?
#
loop_
_entity_poly.entity_id
_entity_poly.type
_entity_poly.pdbx_seq_one_letter_code
_entity_poly.pdbx_strand_id
1 'polypeptide(L)'
;MLFRRETPNLSTLLTPPVVWAFHFLFCYVASAIICAKAPETLGTLRLAIAAATALALGLILLAGVQAWRHWGFGSDMPPHNQATDEDQQHFLGLATLLLCALSAVSVIFGALPALFVTECVR
;
A
#
# COMPACT_ATOMS: atom_id res chain seq x y z
N MET A 1 11.52 5.17 13.74
CA MET A 1 11.64 4.39 15.00
C MET A 1 10.24 3.90 15.43
N LEU A 2 9.61 2.99 14.69
CA LEU A 2 8.29 2.43 15.05
C LEU A 2 8.25 0.89 15.03
N PHE A 3 9.39 0.22 14.90
CA PHE A 3 9.45 -1.24 14.83
C PHE A 3 10.39 -1.74 15.94
N ARG A 4 9.82 -1.89 17.14
CA ARG A 4 10.45 -2.62 18.23
C ARG A 4 10.34 -4.11 17.91
N ARG A 5 11.50 -4.78 17.85
CA ARG A 5 11.66 -6.23 17.87
C ARG A 5 10.86 -6.81 19.03
N GLU A 6 9.77 -7.51 18.73
CA GLU A 6 9.11 -8.53 19.56
C GLU A 6 7.86 -8.95 18.76
N THR A 7 7.90 -10.19 18.25
CA THR A 7 6.87 -10.87 17.44
C THR A 7 6.52 -10.27 16.06
N PRO A 8 6.17 -11.13 15.09
CA PRO A 8 5.82 -10.74 13.73
C PRO A 8 4.36 -10.32 13.77
N ASN A 9 4.16 -9.06 14.09
CA ASN A 9 2.84 -8.57 14.42
C ASN A 9 2.02 -8.37 13.13
N LEU A 10 0.74 -8.75 13.19
CA LEU A 10 -0.28 -8.52 12.15
C LEU A 10 -0.28 -7.07 11.64
N SER A 11 0.18 -6.12 12.47
CA SER A 11 0.32 -4.71 12.13
C SER A 11 1.25 -4.46 10.94
N THR A 12 2.37 -5.18 10.82
CA THR A 12 3.30 -5.01 9.69
C THR A 12 2.66 -5.52 8.38
N LEU A 13 1.90 -6.62 8.47
CA LEU A 13 1.19 -7.23 7.36
C LEU A 13 0.00 -6.37 6.88
N LEU A 14 -0.68 -5.70 7.82
CA LEU A 14 -1.84 -4.84 7.56
C LEU A 14 -1.48 -3.42 7.10
N THR A 15 -0.24 -2.98 7.32
CA THR A 15 0.15 -1.60 6.97
C THR A 15 -0.05 -1.29 5.47
N PRO A 16 0.40 -2.13 4.51
CA PRO A 16 0.19 -1.86 3.08
C PRO A 16 -1.29 -1.73 2.67
N PRO A 17 -2.20 -2.67 3.01
CA PRO A 17 -3.61 -2.54 2.64
C PRO A 17 -4.30 -1.38 3.38
N VAL A 18 -3.90 -1.03 4.60
CA VAL A 18 -4.43 0.14 5.29
C VAL A 18 -4.04 1.45 4.57
N VAL A 19 -2.77 1.57 4.15
CA VAL A 19 -2.31 2.73 3.36
C VAL A 19 -3.10 2.84 2.05
N TRP A 20 -3.30 1.73 1.35
CA TRP A 20 -4.15 1.69 0.16
C TRP A 20 -5.58 2.16 0.46
N ALA A 21 -6.21 1.64 1.51
CA ALA A 21 -7.59 1.98 1.86
C ALA A 21 -7.76 3.48 2.14
N PHE A 22 -6.82 4.10 2.87
CA PHE A 22 -6.83 5.54 3.10
C PHE A 22 -6.60 6.35 1.82
N HIS A 23 -5.69 5.93 0.96
CA HIS A 23 -5.48 6.56 -0.35
C HIS A 23 -6.74 6.49 -1.22
N PHE A 24 -7.36 5.32 -1.31
CA PHE A 24 -8.60 5.13 -2.05
C PHE A 24 -9.72 6.02 -1.51
N LEU A 25 -9.91 6.04 -0.20
CA LEU A 25 -10.92 6.87 0.46
C LEU A 25 -10.69 8.35 0.18
N PHE A 26 -9.43 8.81 0.26
CA PHE A 26 -9.06 10.17 -0.08
C PHE A 26 -9.41 10.51 -1.54
N CYS A 27 -8.97 9.69 -2.50
CA CYS A 27 -9.25 9.89 -3.92
C CYS A 27 -10.75 9.95 -4.20
N TYR A 28 -11.52 9.04 -3.60
CA TYR A 28 -12.96 8.97 -3.77
C TYR A 28 -13.68 10.20 -3.18
N VAL A 29 -13.47 10.47 -1.89
CA VAL A 29 -14.18 11.54 -1.17
C VAL A 29 -13.79 12.92 -1.71
N ALA A 30 -12.50 13.16 -1.95
CA ALA A 30 -12.05 14.43 -2.50
C ALA A 30 -12.64 14.67 -3.90
N SER A 31 -12.65 13.65 -4.76
CA SER A 31 -13.28 13.77 -6.09
C SER A 31 -14.77 14.07 -6.01
N ALA A 32 -15.50 13.38 -5.12
CA ALA A 32 -16.93 13.63 -4.92
C ALA A 32 -17.21 15.06 -4.43
N ILE A 33 -16.44 15.55 -3.46
CA ILE A 33 -16.61 16.91 -2.91
C ILE A 33 -16.28 17.97 -3.94
N ILE A 34 -15.13 17.83 -4.64
CA ILE A 34 -14.69 18.81 -5.64
C ILE A 34 -15.67 18.84 -6.82
N CYS A 35 -16.12 17.69 -7.31
CA CYS A 35 -17.12 17.68 -8.38
C CYS A 35 -18.47 18.26 -7.97
N ALA A 36 -18.90 18.08 -6.71
CA ALA A 36 -20.16 18.63 -6.23
C ALA A 36 -20.10 20.13 -5.91
N LYS A 37 -18.96 20.65 -5.44
CA LYS A 37 -18.87 21.99 -4.83
C LYS A 37 -17.94 22.98 -5.53
N ALA A 38 -16.89 22.51 -6.20
CA ALA A 38 -15.84 23.37 -6.75
C ALA A 38 -15.17 22.73 -8.00
N PRO A 39 -15.94 22.38 -9.04
CA PRO A 39 -15.42 21.64 -10.21
C PRO A 39 -14.27 22.37 -10.92
N GLU A 40 -14.18 23.69 -10.82
CA GLU A 40 -13.09 24.50 -11.34
C GLU A 40 -11.72 24.19 -10.70
N THR A 41 -11.69 23.61 -9.50
CA THR A 41 -10.45 23.24 -8.78
C THR A 41 -9.94 21.83 -9.09
N LEU A 42 -10.53 21.15 -10.08
CA LEU A 42 -10.17 19.79 -10.48
C LEU A 42 -8.68 19.64 -10.84
N GLY A 43 -8.07 20.64 -11.45
CA GLY A 43 -6.63 20.64 -11.74
C GLY A 43 -5.76 20.54 -10.48
N THR A 44 -6.12 21.26 -9.42
CA THR A 44 -5.45 21.19 -8.12
C THR A 44 -5.68 19.84 -7.44
N LEU A 45 -6.90 19.29 -7.56
CA LEU A 45 -7.19 17.94 -7.05
C LEU A 45 -6.31 16.88 -7.73
N ARG A 46 -6.07 16.95 -9.04
CA ARG A 46 -5.17 16.01 -9.74
C ARG A 46 -3.76 16.02 -9.17
N LEU A 47 -3.22 17.22 -8.87
CA LEU A 47 -1.91 17.34 -8.23
C LEU A 47 -1.91 16.76 -6.81
N ALA A 48 -2.99 16.98 -6.04
CA ALA A 48 -3.14 16.40 -4.71
C ALA A 48 -3.21 14.87 -4.76
N ILE A 49 -3.96 14.29 -5.71
CA ILE A 49 -4.02 12.84 -5.94
C ILE A 49 -2.65 12.30 -6.36
N ALA A 50 -1.93 12.98 -7.25
CA ALA A 50 -0.59 12.58 -7.65
C ALA A 50 0.38 12.54 -6.46
N ALA A 51 0.36 13.58 -5.62
CA ALA A 51 1.17 13.65 -4.41
C ALA A 51 0.80 12.54 -3.39
N ALA A 52 -0.49 12.33 -3.15
CA ALA A 52 -0.99 11.27 -2.26
C ALA A 52 -0.61 9.87 -2.78
N THR A 53 -0.65 9.67 -4.09
CA THR A 53 -0.26 8.41 -4.76
C THR A 53 1.23 8.15 -4.58
N ALA A 54 2.08 9.15 -4.82
CA ALA A 54 3.52 9.03 -4.61
C ALA A 54 3.85 8.71 -3.14
N LEU A 55 3.17 9.37 -2.19
CA LEU A 55 3.34 9.12 -0.76
C LEU A 55 2.91 7.68 -0.40
N ALA A 56 1.75 7.23 -0.86
CA ALA A 56 1.24 5.89 -0.59
C ALA A 56 2.18 4.80 -1.16
N LEU A 57 2.64 4.96 -2.40
CA LEU A 57 3.62 4.06 -3.01
C LEU A 57 4.94 4.06 -2.25
N GLY A 58 5.42 5.22 -1.81
CA GLY A 58 6.62 5.32 -0.97
C GLY A 58 6.49 4.51 0.33
N LEU A 59 5.36 4.64 1.04
CA LEU A 59 5.10 3.89 2.27
C LEU A 59 5.02 2.38 2.02
N ILE A 60 4.32 1.95 0.95
CA ILE A 60 4.21 0.53 0.58
C ILE A 60 5.56 -0.04 0.17
N LEU A 61 6.37 0.70 -0.60
CA LEU A 61 7.72 0.29 -0.98
C LEU A 61 8.64 0.17 0.24
N LEU A 62 8.57 1.10 1.18
CA LEU A 62 9.34 1.03 2.42
C LEU A 62 8.96 -0.20 3.26
N ALA A 63 7.67 -0.56 3.31
CA ALA A 63 7.20 -1.77 3.96
C ALA A 63 7.71 -3.03 3.24
N GLY A 64 7.61 -3.07 1.91
CA GLY A 64 8.13 -4.17 1.09
C GLY A 64 9.64 -4.36 1.21
N VAL A 65 10.42 -3.27 1.19
CA VAL A 65 11.88 -3.31 1.37
C VAL A 65 12.26 -3.78 2.77
N GLN A 66 11.54 -3.36 3.81
CA GLN A 66 11.77 -3.90 5.16
C GLN A 66 11.45 -5.40 5.25
N ALA A 67 10.35 -5.83 4.66
CA ALA A 67 9.96 -7.23 4.54
C ALA A 67 10.88 -8.03 3.61
N TRP A 68 11.63 -7.41 2.72
CA TRP A 68 12.68 -8.10 1.96
C TRP A 68 13.97 -8.20 2.79
N ARG A 69 14.40 -7.10 3.40
CA ARG A 69 15.69 -7.00 4.12
C ARG A 69 15.75 -7.82 5.40
N HIS A 70 14.63 -7.96 6.12
CA HIS A 70 14.57 -8.81 7.31
C HIS A 70 14.66 -10.32 6.99
N TRP A 71 14.51 -10.70 5.72
CA TRP A 71 14.21 -12.07 5.30
C TRP A 71 15.17 -12.60 4.24
N GLY A 72 16.33 -11.95 4.09
CA GLY A 72 17.28 -12.17 2.99
C GLY A 72 17.34 -13.64 2.58
N PHE A 73 16.95 -13.92 1.32
CA PHE A 73 16.89 -15.26 0.73
C PHE A 73 18.24 -15.98 0.90
N GLY A 74 18.40 -16.68 2.03
CA GLY A 74 19.48 -17.62 2.30
C GLY A 74 19.06 -18.97 1.77
N SER A 75 19.94 -19.60 0.98
CA SER A 75 19.72 -20.85 0.25
C SER A 75 19.64 -22.10 1.14
N ASP A 76 19.08 -22.02 2.34
CA ASP A 76 18.91 -23.21 3.19
C ASP A 76 17.56 -23.85 2.90
N MET A 77 17.61 -24.90 2.11
CA MET A 77 16.48 -25.76 1.78
C MET A 77 16.64 -27.12 2.47
N PRO A 78 16.07 -27.30 3.68
CA PRO A 78 15.62 -28.61 4.18
C PRO A 78 14.10 -28.55 4.52
N PRO A 79 13.40 -29.62 4.96
CA PRO A 79 11.95 -29.71 4.80
C PRO A 79 11.19 -28.83 5.82
N HIS A 80 10.59 -27.73 5.34
CA HIS A 80 9.82 -26.76 6.14
C HIS A 80 8.36 -27.20 6.34
N ASN A 81 8.11 -28.29 7.07
CA ASN A 81 6.75 -28.72 7.44
C ASN A 81 6.49 -28.71 8.96
N GLN A 82 7.36 -28.08 9.74
CA GLN A 82 7.28 -28.12 11.19
C GLN A 82 6.59 -26.86 11.72
N ALA A 83 5.81 -26.99 12.80
CA ALA A 83 5.20 -25.85 13.49
C ALA A 83 6.26 -25.13 14.37
N THR A 84 7.36 -24.69 13.76
CA THR A 84 8.41 -23.91 14.41
C THR A 84 8.17 -22.42 14.14
N ASP A 85 8.57 -21.57 15.09
CA ASP A 85 8.36 -20.11 15.00
C ASP A 85 8.96 -19.51 13.71
N GLU A 86 10.05 -20.11 13.21
CA GLU A 86 10.77 -19.72 11.98
C GLU A 86 9.96 -20.00 10.69
N ASP A 87 9.26 -21.13 10.58
CA ASP A 87 8.43 -21.43 9.40
C ASP A 87 7.20 -20.50 9.33
N GLN A 88 6.61 -20.19 10.50
CA GLN A 88 5.53 -19.20 10.60
C GLN A 88 6.00 -17.80 10.21
N GLN A 89 7.24 -17.45 10.56
CA GLN A 89 7.86 -16.24 10.06
C GLN A 89 7.81 -16.24 8.53
N HIS A 90 8.42 -17.23 7.88
CA HIS A 90 8.62 -17.20 6.43
C HIS A 90 7.32 -16.99 5.64
N PHE A 91 6.23 -17.61 6.09
CA PHE A 91 4.91 -17.39 5.53
C PHE A 91 4.42 -15.95 5.65
N LEU A 92 4.56 -15.33 6.83
CA LEU A 92 4.12 -13.94 7.07
C LEU A 92 4.94 -12.92 6.26
N GLY A 93 6.24 -13.16 6.09
CA GLY A 93 7.10 -12.34 5.23
C GLY A 93 6.64 -12.35 3.78
N LEU A 94 6.41 -13.56 3.23
CA LEU A 94 5.96 -13.74 1.85
C LEU A 94 4.56 -13.18 1.62
N ALA A 95 3.65 -13.41 2.57
CA ALA A 95 2.31 -12.80 2.57
C ALA A 95 2.38 -11.27 2.58
N THR A 96 3.28 -10.68 3.37
CA THR A 96 3.48 -9.22 3.40
C THR A 96 3.99 -8.69 2.05
N LEU A 97 4.92 -9.38 1.39
CA LEU A 97 5.39 -8.99 0.05
C LEU A 97 4.27 -9.04 -0.99
N LEU A 98 3.46 -10.10 -0.99
CA LEU A 98 2.29 -10.22 -1.86
C LEU A 98 1.27 -9.10 -1.60
N LEU A 99 1.00 -8.78 -0.33
CA LEU A 99 0.10 -7.69 0.05
C LEU A 99 0.67 -6.32 -0.32
N CYS A 100 1.97 -6.10 -0.22
CA CYS A 100 2.63 -4.90 -0.72
C CYS A 100 2.43 -4.76 -2.24
N ALA A 101 2.69 -5.82 -3.01
CA ALA A 101 2.51 -5.80 -4.46
C ALA A 101 1.05 -5.53 -4.85
N LEU A 102 0.11 -6.23 -4.23
CA LEU A 102 -1.32 -6.03 -4.45
C LEU A 102 -1.74 -4.59 -4.11
N SER A 103 -1.35 -4.08 -2.93
CA SER A 103 -1.69 -2.73 -2.48
C SER A 103 -1.11 -1.67 -3.43
N ALA A 104 0.11 -1.85 -3.92
CA ALA A 104 0.72 -0.93 -4.89
C ALA A 104 -0.07 -0.89 -6.21
N VAL A 105 -0.46 -2.06 -6.75
CA VAL A 105 -1.31 -2.16 -7.94
C VAL A 105 -2.65 -1.46 -7.71
N SER A 106 -3.27 -1.68 -6.55
CA SER A 106 -4.55 -1.06 -6.21
C SER A 106 -4.45 0.47 -6.05
N VAL A 107 -3.35 1.00 -5.50
CA VAL A 107 -3.09 2.45 -5.43
C VAL A 107 -2.95 3.06 -6.83
N ILE A 108 -2.20 2.40 -7.72
CA ILE A 108 -2.04 2.85 -9.11
C ILE A 108 -3.40 2.88 -9.81
N PHE A 109 -4.16 1.78 -9.72
CA PHE A 109 -5.46 1.66 -10.36
C PHE A 109 -6.48 2.69 -9.82
N GLY A 110 -6.48 2.92 -8.51
CA GLY A 110 -7.34 3.92 -7.87
C GLY A 110 -7.02 5.37 -8.26
N ALA A 111 -5.78 5.65 -8.67
CA ALA A 111 -5.36 6.97 -9.14
C ALA A 111 -5.58 7.19 -10.65
N LEU A 112 -5.79 6.13 -11.46
CA LEU A 112 -6.00 6.25 -12.90
C LEU A 112 -7.14 7.21 -13.30
N PRO A 113 -8.30 7.25 -12.62
CA PRO A 113 -9.37 8.18 -12.98
C PRO A 113 -8.90 9.64 -12.98
N ALA A 114 -7.95 10.02 -12.12
CA ALA A 114 -7.43 11.39 -12.09
C ALA A 114 -6.68 11.78 -13.39
N LEU A 115 -6.21 10.81 -14.17
CA LEU A 115 -5.54 11.05 -15.46
C LEU A 115 -6.53 11.17 -16.61
N PHE A 116 -7.62 10.39 -16.59
CA PHE A 116 -8.55 10.30 -17.71
C PHE A 116 -9.79 11.20 -17.57
N VAL A 117 -10.23 11.46 -16.34
CA VAL A 117 -11.43 12.26 -16.08
C VAL A 117 -11.07 13.74 -16.19
N THR A 118 -11.43 14.34 -17.32
CA THR A 118 -11.13 15.74 -17.64
C THR A 118 -12.08 16.73 -16.99
N GLU A 119 -13.32 16.32 -16.75
CA GLU A 119 -14.43 17.13 -16.26
C GLU A 119 -15.35 16.32 -15.33
N CYS A 120 -16.08 17.00 -14.47
CA CYS A 120 -17.09 16.37 -13.62
C CYS A 120 -18.40 16.26 -14.39
N VAL A 121 -18.91 15.04 -14.55
CA VAL A 121 -20.26 14.84 -15.09
C VAL A 121 -21.26 15.27 -14.03
N ARG A 122 -22.18 16.15 -14.41
CA ARG A 122 -23.21 16.67 -13.50
C ARG A 122 -24.42 15.75 -13.47
#